data_AF-A0A0N1LTY9-F1
#
_entry.id   AF-A0A0N1LTY9-F1
#
_cell.length_a   1.000
_cell.length_b   1.000
_cell.length_c   1.000
_cell.angle_alpha   90.00
_cell.angle_beta   90.00
_cell.angle_gamma   90.00
#
_symmetry.space_group_name_H-M   'P 1'
#
loop_
_entity.id
_entity.type
_entity.pdbx_description
1 polymer ?
#
loop_
_entity_poly.entity_id
_entity_poly.type
_entity_poly.pdbx_seq_one_letter_code
_entity_poly.pdbx_strand_id
1 'polypeptide(L)'
;MGRFARTMVARASGGSAALTRLWPGRTDRLIIAPHDLRTADATRAAEIYAGRFVFAGKIVTSHGRSIFDIEPPSDDWEAALFGFGWLRHLRAADTAITRANARSLVDDWLGNMARHRPVGRRPEVTARRVISLLSQAPLVLSDTDGKFYRRYLRGLTREIRALRHALLDVSDGVPRLQVTIALCYAALCLANQARNIRGATKRLSEELQRQILPDGGHVSRNPGALIELLIDLLPLRQTFAARNIAPPPALLNAIDRMMPMLRFFRHGDGAIALFNGMSATPSDLLATLLAYDDSHGTPMASMPHSGYQRIDAGSTLVIVDAGSPPPP
;
A
#
# COMPACT_ATOMS: atom_id res chain seq x y z
N MET A 1 -69.14 -36.83 15.10
CA MET A 1 -69.34 -35.45 14.59
C MET A 1 -68.13 -34.64 15.01
N GLY A 2 -67.31 -34.00 14.21
CA GLY A 2 -67.34 -33.58 12.81
C GLY A 2 -66.12 -32.65 12.64
N ARG A 3 -65.52 -32.66 11.46
CA ARG A 3 -64.33 -31.91 11.01
C ARG A 3 -64.34 -30.42 11.41
N PHE A 4 -63.15 -29.82 11.55
CA PHE A 4 -62.71 -28.41 11.31
C PHE A 4 -61.59 -28.08 12.33
N ALA A 5 -60.36 -27.66 12.05
CA ALA A 5 -59.62 -27.37 10.83
C ALA A 5 -58.11 -27.51 11.14
N ARG A 6 -57.33 -28.00 10.16
CA ARG A 6 -55.86 -27.95 10.12
C ARG A 6 -55.44 -26.77 9.26
N THR A 7 -54.62 -25.85 9.78
CA THR A 7 -53.62 -25.14 8.96
C THR A 7 -52.59 -24.36 9.79
N MET A 8 -51.32 -24.58 9.43
CA MET A 8 -50.17 -23.66 9.47
C MET A 8 -49.81 -22.92 10.77
N VAL A 9 -48.77 -23.41 11.45
CA VAL A 9 -47.64 -22.55 11.89
C VAL A 9 -46.33 -23.34 11.73
N ALA A 10 -45.66 -23.13 10.61
CA ALA A 10 -44.25 -23.46 10.40
C ALA A 10 -43.59 -22.23 9.76
N ARG A 11 -42.93 -21.41 10.57
CA ARG A 11 -42.04 -20.26 10.26
C ARG A 11 -41.80 -19.54 11.60
N ALA A 12 -40.62 -19.15 12.04
CA ALA A 12 -39.30 -19.18 11.47
C ALA A 12 -38.29 -19.07 12.64
N SER A 13 -37.36 -20.02 12.75
CA SER A 13 -36.15 -19.88 13.56
C SER A 13 -34.99 -20.46 12.76
N GLY A 14 -34.59 -19.74 11.72
CA GLY A 14 -33.59 -20.21 10.77
C GLY A 14 -32.96 -19.02 10.06
N GLY A 15 -32.26 -18.18 10.81
CA GLY A 15 -31.67 -16.95 10.28
C GLY A 15 -30.43 -16.51 11.05
N SER A 16 -29.43 -17.38 11.22
CA SER A 16 -28.08 -16.94 11.64
C SER A 16 -26.97 -17.96 11.37
N ALA A 17 -26.99 -18.61 10.21
CA ALA A 17 -25.94 -19.58 9.84
C ALA A 17 -25.48 -19.46 8.38
N ALA A 18 -25.39 -18.23 7.85
CA ALA A 18 -24.98 -18.00 6.45
C ALA A 18 -23.83 -16.98 6.28
N LEU A 19 -22.94 -16.83 7.27
CA LEU A 19 -21.74 -15.97 7.14
C LEU A 19 -20.41 -16.67 7.44
N THR A 20 -20.41 -18.00 7.58
CA THR A 20 -19.23 -18.75 8.03
C THR A 20 -18.48 -19.53 6.93
N ARG A 21 -18.79 -19.31 5.65
CA ARG A 21 -18.16 -20.06 4.52
C ARG A 21 -17.26 -19.24 3.59
N LEU A 22 -16.78 -18.07 4.01
CA LEU A 22 -15.76 -17.27 3.31
C LEU A 22 -14.51 -17.04 4.16
N TRP A 23 -14.10 -18.05 4.93
CA TRP A 23 -12.91 -17.95 5.76
C TRP A 23 -11.69 -18.62 5.11
N PRO A 24 -10.50 -17.99 5.21
CA PRO A 24 -9.25 -18.68 4.90
C PRO A 24 -9.05 -19.79 5.95
N GLY A 25 -9.24 -21.03 5.51
CA GLY A 25 -8.93 -22.22 6.30
C GLY A 25 -7.44 -22.49 6.27
N ARG A 26 -6.82 -22.59 7.46
CA ARG A 26 -5.63 -23.37 7.88
C ARG A 26 -4.40 -23.60 6.96
N THR A 27 -4.31 -23.04 5.75
CA THR A 27 -3.20 -23.23 4.79
C THR A 27 -2.95 -22.03 3.86
N ASP A 28 -3.17 -20.78 4.31
CA ASP A 28 -2.65 -19.62 3.57
C ASP A 28 -1.13 -19.57 3.79
N ARG A 29 -0.36 -20.20 2.90
CA ARG A 29 1.10 -20.04 2.83
C ARG A 29 1.41 -18.83 1.95
N LEU A 30 2.51 -18.14 2.26
CA LEU A 30 3.06 -17.15 1.33
C LEU A 30 3.65 -17.89 0.12
N ILE A 31 3.20 -17.57 -1.09
CA ILE A 31 3.68 -18.18 -2.33
C ILE A 31 4.70 -17.28 -3.02
N ILE A 32 4.49 -15.97 -2.96
CA ILE A 32 5.36 -14.97 -3.56
C ILE A 32 5.48 -13.76 -2.63
N ALA A 33 6.66 -13.15 -2.61
CA ALA A 33 6.88 -11.84 -2.03
C ALA A 33 7.05 -10.82 -3.16
N PRO A 34 6.28 -9.72 -3.18
CA PRO A 34 6.42 -8.70 -4.20
C PRO A 34 7.73 -7.92 -4.02
N HIS A 35 8.21 -7.32 -5.11
CA HIS A 35 9.34 -6.40 -5.05
C HIS A 35 8.92 -5.08 -4.38
N ASP A 36 9.87 -4.40 -3.74
CA ASP A 36 9.65 -3.10 -3.12
C ASP A 36 10.61 -2.11 -3.77
N LEU A 37 10.05 -1.11 -4.46
CA LEU A 37 10.80 -0.09 -5.19
C LEU A 37 11.20 1.09 -4.32
N ARG A 38 10.76 1.14 -3.06
CA ARG A 38 11.15 2.24 -2.19
C ARG A 38 12.65 2.17 -1.91
N THR A 39 13.31 3.32 -2.02
CA THR A 39 14.73 3.46 -1.73
C THR A 39 15.05 2.91 -0.34
N ALA A 40 16.04 2.03 -0.30
CA ALA A 40 16.57 1.46 0.93
C ALA A 40 17.95 2.05 1.23
N ASP A 41 18.32 2.00 2.50
CA ASP A 41 19.51 2.66 3.04
C ASP A 41 19.97 1.84 4.23
N ALA A 42 21.15 1.23 4.11
CA ALA A 42 21.70 0.35 5.13
C ALA A 42 22.15 1.12 6.39
N THR A 43 22.42 2.42 6.30
CA THR A 43 22.81 3.23 7.48
C THR A 43 21.67 3.32 8.48
N ARG A 44 20.42 3.46 7.99
CA ARG A 44 19.21 3.40 8.81
C ARG A 44 19.02 2.05 9.53
N ALA A 45 19.52 0.96 8.95
CA ALA A 45 19.47 -0.34 9.63
C ALA A 45 20.37 -0.36 10.88
N ALA A 46 21.53 0.30 10.82
CA ALA A 46 22.42 0.45 11.96
C ALA A 46 21.79 1.31 13.07
N GLU A 47 21.10 2.40 12.70
CA GLU A 47 20.34 3.21 13.67
C GLU A 47 19.25 2.39 14.37
N ILE A 48 18.43 1.66 13.61
CA ILE A 48 17.36 0.82 14.15
C ILE A 48 17.93 -0.27 15.06
N TYR A 49 19.08 -0.87 14.69
CA TYR A 49 19.79 -1.83 15.53
C TYR A 49 20.29 -1.21 16.84
N ALA A 50 20.76 0.03 16.81
CA ALA A 50 21.12 0.81 17.99
C ALA A 50 19.89 1.32 18.78
N GLY A 51 18.67 0.92 18.41
CA GLY A 51 17.43 1.35 19.04
C GLY A 51 17.03 2.78 18.73
N ARG A 52 17.60 3.41 17.69
CA ARG A 52 17.29 4.77 17.23
C ARG A 52 16.39 4.72 15.99
N PHE A 53 15.21 5.31 16.11
CA PHE A 53 14.18 5.30 15.07
C PHE A 53 13.95 6.72 14.56
N VAL A 54 14.38 6.96 13.31
CA VAL A 54 14.34 8.29 12.65
C VAL A 54 13.26 8.31 11.57
N PHE A 55 12.09 8.85 11.91
CA PHE A 55 10.94 8.94 11.00
C PHE A 55 10.35 10.35 10.99
N ALA A 56 9.81 10.80 9.86
CA ALA A 56 9.12 12.09 9.74
C ALA A 56 9.89 13.28 10.39
N GLY A 57 11.22 13.31 10.24
CA GLY A 57 12.09 14.35 10.81
C GLY A 57 12.31 14.28 12.32
N LYS A 58 11.82 13.25 13.02
CA LYS A 58 11.93 13.08 14.48
C LYS A 58 12.67 11.80 14.85
N ILE A 59 13.36 11.84 16.00
CA ILE A 59 14.19 10.73 16.51
C ILE A 59 13.60 10.25 17.83
N VAL A 60 13.41 8.93 17.95
CA VAL A 60 13.06 8.26 19.21
C VAL A 60 14.08 7.18 19.50
N THR A 61 14.53 7.08 20.75
CA THR A 61 15.45 6.04 21.20
C THR A 61 14.73 5.06 22.12
N SER A 62 14.88 3.76 21.86
CA SER A 62 14.13 2.72 22.57
C SER A 62 14.62 2.49 24.00
N HIS A 63 15.88 2.80 24.28
CA HIS A 63 16.55 2.58 25.58
C HIS A 63 16.37 1.14 26.11
N GLY A 64 16.40 0.15 25.21
CA GLY A 64 16.25 -1.26 25.56
C GLY A 64 14.80 -1.71 25.82
N ARG A 65 13.81 -0.81 25.72
CA ARG A 65 12.38 -1.16 25.74
C ARG A 65 11.89 -1.47 24.33
N SER A 66 10.69 -2.06 24.22
CA SER A 66 9.98 -2.11 22.94
C SER A 66 9.77 -0.70 22.41
N ILE A 67 10.09 -0.47 21.14
CA ILE A 67 9.79 0.80 20.49
C ILE A 67 8.28 1.06 20.39
N PHE A 68 7.46 -0.01 20.40
CA PHE A 68 6.00 0.10 20.30
C PHE A 68 5.35 0.53 21.63
N ASP A 69 6.07 0.43 22.75
CA ASP A 69 5.60 0.90 24.07
C ASP A 69 5.91 2.39 24.31
N ILE A 70 6.72 3.01 23.47
CA ILE A 70 7.12 4.41 23.61
C ILE A 70 6.07 5.31 22.97
N GLU A 71 5.73 6.40 23.64
CA GLU A 71 4.80 7.39 23.11
C GLU A 71 5.39 8.06 21.86
N PRO A 72 4.71 7.96 20.70
CA PRO A 72 5.15 8.62 19.48
C PRO A 72 5.19 10.15 19.62
N PRO A 73 6.19 10.83 19.03
CA PRO A 73 6.28 12.28 19.08
C PRO A 73 5.37 13.00 18.06
N SER A 74 4.73 12.27 17.15
CA SER A 74 3.63 12.71 16.29
C SER A 74 2.99 11.56 15.53
N ASP A 75 1.78 11.81 15.01
CA ASP A 75 1.05 10.92 14.11
C ASP A 75 1.87 10.45 12.91
N ASP A 76 2.62 11.33 12.23
CA ASP A 76 3.42 10.92 11.05
C ASP A 76 4.56 9.98 11.41
N TRP A 77 5.16 10.18 12.60
CA TRP A 77 6.19 9.29 13.11
C TRP A 77 5.58 7.94 13.47
N GLU A 78 4.41 7.95 14.11
CA GLU A 78 3.64 6.76 14.46
C GLU A 78 3.23 5.97 13.20
N ALA A 79 2.70 6.66 12.19
CA ALA A 79 2.31 6.09 10.91
C ALA A 79 3.51 5.42 10.19
N ALA A 80 4.70 6.04 10.25
CA ALA A 80 5.91 5.46 9.69
C ALA A 80 6.38 4.21 10.46
N LEU A 81 6.35 4.23 11.80
CA LEU A 81 6.67 3.07 12.63
C LEU A 81 5.72 1.90 12.32
N PHE A 82 4.41 2.17 12.38
CA PHE A 82 3.37 1.15 12.21
C PHE A 82 3.12 0.77 10.75
N GLY A 83 3.61 1.55 9.78
CA GLY A 83 3.59 1.20 8.36
C GLY A 83 4.66 0.18 7.97
N PHE A 84 5.66 -0.08 8.82
CA PHE A 84 6.69 -1.13 8.61
C PHE A 84 7.56 -0.95 7.35
N GLY A 85 7.44 0.19 6.67
CA GLY A 85 8.26 0.49 5.50
C GLY A 85 9.76 0.44 5.80
N TRP A 86 10.15 0.74 7.05
CA TRP A 86 11.53 0.73 7.50
C TRP A 86 12.21 -0.66 7.43
N LEU A 87 11.46 -1.76 7.33
CA LEU A 87 12.02 -3.11 7.14
C LEU A 87 12.90 -3.22 5.88
N ARG A 88 12.62 -2.41 4.84
CA ARG A 88 13.43 -2.38 3.61
C ARG A 88 14.89 -1.98 3.87
N HIS A 89 15.14 -1.12 4.86
CA HIS A 89 16.48 -0.72 5.25
C HIS A 89 17.26 -1.89 5.85
N LEU A 90 16.60 -2.71 6.69
CA LEU A 90 17.19 -3.91 7.26
C LEU A 90 17.47 -4.98 6.19
N ARG A 91 16.61 -5.05 5.15
CA ARG A 91 16.86 -5.88 3.96
C ARG A 91 18.10 -5.43 3.19
N ALA A 92 18.29 -4.13 2.99
CA ALA A 92 19.45 -3.61 2.26
C ALA A 92 20.80 -3.88 2.95
N ALA A 93 20.82 -4.04 4.27
CA ALA A 93 22.03 -4.41 5.00
C ALA A 93 22.40 -5.91 4.87
N ASP A 94 21.42 -6.77 4.59
CA ASP A 94 21.56 -8.22 4.32
C ASP A 94 22.51 -9.03 5.25
N THR A 95 22.48 -8.75 6.56
CA THR A 95 23.25 -9.52 7.55
C THR A 95 22.36 -10.43 8.39
N ALA A 96 22.93 -11.48 8.98
CA ALA A 96 22.20 -12.32 9.93
C ALA A 96 21.67 -11.53 11.14
N ILE A 97 22.44 -10.51 11.58
CA ILE A 97 22.07 -9.63 12.68
C ILE A 97 20.85 -8.78 12.31
N THR A 98 20.81 -8.20 11.11
CA THR A 98 19.66 -7.38 10.68
C THR A 98 18.42 -8.24 10.43
N ARG A 99 18.55 -9.49 9.96
CA ARG A 99 17.45 -10.46 9.90
C ARG A 99 16.88 -10.79 11.28
N ALA A 100 17.76 -11.07 12.25
CA ALA A 100 17.36 -11.34 13.63
C ALA A 100 16.66 -10.13 14.28
N ASN A 101 17.19 -8.92 14.07
CA ASN A 101 16.58 -7.69 14.56
C ASN A 101 15.18 -7.46 13.94
N ALA A 102 15.06 -7.56 12.62
CA ALA A 102 13.77 -7.44 11.92
C ALA A 102 12.74 -8.42 12.49
N ARG A 103 13.14 -9.68 12.70
CA ARG A 103 12.27 -10.71 13.28
C ARG A 103 11.86 -10.38 14.70
N SER A 104 12.79 -9.93 15.54
CA SER A 104 12.50 -9.55 16.93
C SER A 104 11.48 -8.41 17.00
N LEU A 105 11.66 -7.34 16.21
CA LEU A 105 10.73 -6.21 16.16
C LEU A 105 9.35 -6.62 15.66
N VAL A 106 9.28 -7.49 14.64
CA VAL A 106 8.00 -8.01 14.15
C VAL A 106 7.32 -8.90 15.21
N ASP A 107 8.07 -9.78 15.89
CA ASP A 107 7.50 -10.67 16.91
C ASP A 107 6.95 -9.90 18.12
N ASP A 108 7.70 -8.88 18.54
CA ASP A 108 7.31 -7.93 19.58
C ASP A 108 5.99 -7.25 19.21
N TRP A 109 5.91 -6.60 18.05
CA TRP A 109 4.66 -5.99 17.57
C TRP A 109 3.48 -6.97 17.50
N LEU A 110 3.70 -8.22 17.05
CA LEU A 110 2.65 -9.23 16.99
C LEU A 110 2.09 -9.60 18.36
N GLY A 111 2.90 -9.47 19.43
CA GLY A 111 2.52 -9.66 20.82
C GLY A 111 2.00 -8.41 21.53
N ASN A 112 2.35 -7.22 21.02
CA ASN A 112 2.13 -5.95 21.70
C ASN A 112 0.67 -5.43 21.58
N MET A 113 0.18 -4.73 22.61
CA MET A 113 -1.12 -4.05 22.61
C MET A 113 -1.14 -2.75 21.80
N ALA A 114 0.02 -2.13 21.57
CA ALA A 114 0.19 -0.91 20.78
C ALA A 114 -0.36 -1.02 19.35
N ARG A 115 -0.54 -2.23 18.82
CA ARG A 115 -1.27 -2.47 17.56
C ARG A 115 -2.72 -1.93 17.56
N HIS A 116 -3.27 -1.62 18.73
CA HIS A 116 -4.61 -1.06 18.89
C HIS A 116 -4.64 0.48 18.86
N ARG A 117 -3.47 1.16 18.77
CA ARG A 117 -3.39 2.62 18.69
C ARG A 117 -4.16 3.17 17.47
N PRO A 118 -4.85 4.31 17.58
CA PRO A 118 -5.70 4.85 16.51
C PRO A 118 -4.95 5.11 15.19
N VAL A 119 -3.77 5.74 15.24
CA VAL A 119 -2.98 6.04 14.03
C VAL A 119 -2.53 4.75 13.35
N GLY A 120 -2.03 3.78 14.13
CA GLY A 120 -1.64 2.47 13.61
C GLY A 120 -2.78 1.70 12.94
N ARG A 121 -4.05 2.00 13.28
CA ARG A 121 -5.26 1.38 12.70
C ARG A 121 -5.85 2.15 11.52
N ARG A 122 -5.29 3.31 11.17
CA ARG A 122 -5.74 4.04 9.97
C ARG A 122 -5.62 3.13 8.73
N PRO A 123 -6.60 3.15 7.80
CA PRO A 123 -6.62 2.23 6.66
C PRO A 123 -5.35 2.30 5.80
N GLU A 124 -4.84 3.50 5.54
CA GLU A 124 -3.62 3.77 4.76
C GLU A 124 -2.35 3.23 5.45
N VAL A 125 -2.25 3.38 6.79
CA VAL A 125 -1.14 2.81 7.57
C VAL A 125 -1.19 1.29 7.57
N THR A 126 -2.40 0.73 7.69
CA THR A 126 -2.62 -0.73 7.63
C THR A 126 -2.33 -1.27 6.22
N ALA A 127 -2.73 -0.57 5.17
CA ALA A 127 -2.41 -0.91 3.78
C ALA A 127 -0.89 -0.94 3.55
N ARG A 128 -0.19 0.12 3.99
CA ARG A 128 1.28 0.19 3.94
C ARG A 128 1.91 -0.98 4.70
N ARG A 129 1.45 -1.27 5.92
CA ARG A 129 1.92 -2.40 6.73
C ARG A 129 1.73 -3.73 6.03
N VAL A 130 0.56 -3.99 5.43
CA VAL A 130 0.31 -5.23 4.68
C VAL A 130 1.28 -5.36 3.50
N ILE A 131 1.48 -4.30 2.71
CA ILE A 131 2.42 -4.31 1.57
C ILE A 131 3.86 -4.54 2.06
N SER A 132 4.29 -3.85 3.13
CA SER A 132 5.63 -4.02 3.69
C SER A 132 5.86 -5.42 4.26
N LEU A 133 4.90 -5.98 5.00
CA LEU A 133 4.99 -7.35 5.50
C LEU A 133 5.03 -8.38 4.35
N LEU A 134 4.28 -8.18 3.27
CA LEU A 134 4.36 -9.06 2.11
C LEU A 134 5.72 -8.97 1.41
N SER A 135 6.18 -7.74 1.13
CA SER A 135 7.41 -7.48 0.35
C SER A 135 8.68 -7.87 1.11
N GLN A 136 8.67 -7.69 2.44
CA GLN A 136 9.82 -7.93 3.31
C GLN A 136 9.75 -9.31 3.99
N ALA A 137 8.82 -10.16 3.58
CA ALA A 137 8.73 -11.53 4.08
C ALA A 137 10.01 -12.35 3.89
N PRO A 138 10.78 -12.26 2.77
CA PRO A 138 12.04 -12.98 2.62
C PRO A 138 13.07 -12.61 3.69
N LEU A 139 13.17 -11.33 4.06
CA LEU A 139 14.02 -10.85 5.15
C LEU A 139 13.61 -11.48 6.50
N VAL A 140 12.32 -11.41 6.83
CA VAL A 140 11.80 -11.76 8.16
C VAL A 140 11.71 -13.28 8.36
N LEU A 141 11.36 -14.03 7.31
CA LEU A 141 11.08 -15.47 7.36
C LEU A 141 12.26 -16.35 6.96
N SER A 142 13.37 -15.80 6.48
CA SER A 142 14.61 -16.57 6.21
C SER A 142 15.10 -17.27 7.48
N ASP A 143 15.31 -18.58 7.41
CA ASP A 143 15.83 -19.42 8.51
C ASP A 143 15.02 -19.36 9.82
N THR A 144 13.71 -19.10 9.73
CA THR A 144 12.82 -19.06 10.90
C THR A 144 12.24 -20.43 11.25
N ASP A 145 11.91 -20.62 12.53
CA ASP A 145 11.14 -21.79 12.96
C ASP A 145 9.68 -21.75 12.45
N GLY A 146 9.03 -22.91 12.44
CA GLY A 146 7.63 -23.03 12.02
C GLY A 146 6.62 -22.35 12.97
N LYS A 147 7.00 -22.07 14.23
CA LYS A 147 6.12 -21.44 15.22
C LYS A 147 5.96 -19.95 14.91
N PHE A 148 7.07 -19.26 14.67
CA PHE A 148 7.11 -17.87 14.23
C PHE A 148 6.46 -17.72 12.87
N TYR A 149 6.75 -18.59 11.88
CA TYR A 149 6.09 -18.54 10.58
C TYR A 149 4.55 -18.55 10.69
N ARG A 150 3.99 -19.44 11.52
CA ARG A 150 2.54 -19.48 11.79
C ARG A 150 2.04 -18.25 12.55
N ARG A 151 2.84 -17.66 13.44
CA ARG A 151 2.47 -16.43 14.16
C ARG A 151 2.45 -15.23 13.20
N TYR A 152 3.46 -15.10 12.36
CA TYR A 152 3.59 -14.09 11.32
C TYR A 152 2.38 -14.11 10.38
N LEU A 153 2.07 -15.27 9.80
CA LEU A 153 0.92 -15.41 8.90
C LEU A 153 -0.41 -15.11 9.60
N ARG A 154 -0.61 -15.56 10.84
CA ARG A 154 -1.81 -15.20 11.61
C ARG A 154 -1.93 -13.69 11.83
N GLY A 155 -0.81 -13.02 12.09
CA GLY A 155 -0.74 -11.56 12.18
C GLY A 155 -1.13 -10.88 10.87
N LEU A 156 -0.48 -11.28 9.78
CA LEU A 156 -0.77 -10.75 8.45
C LEU A 156 -2.23 -10.96 8.03
N THR A 157 -2.80 -12.15 8.23
CA THR A 157 -4.22 -12.43 7.95
C THR A 157 -5.15 -11.55 8.80
N ARG A 158 -4.76 -11.19 10.03
CA ARG A 158 -5.53 -10.26 10.86
C ARG A 158 -5.53 -8.86 10.26
N GLU A 159 -4.37 -8.35 9.85
CA GLU A 159 -4.26 -7.03 9.20
C GLU A 159 -5.07 -6.99 7.90
N ILE A 160 -4.97 -8.01 7.05
CA ILE A 160 -5.75 -8.12 5.82
C ILE A 160 -7.26 -8.13 6.12
N ARG A 161 -7.69 -8.81 7.18
CA ARG A 161 -9.11 -8.82 7.58
C ARG A 161 -9.57 -7.45 8.06
N ALA A 162 -8.79 -6.80 8.92
CA ALA A 162 -9.09 -5.45 9.38
C ALA A 162 -9.19 -4.48 8.19
N LEU A 163 -8.27 -4.61 7.23
CA LEU A 163 -8.24 -3.79 6.01
C LEU A 163 -9.46 -4.02 5.10
N ARG A 164 -9.94 -5.27 4.97
CA ARG A 164 -11.18 -5.58 4.23
C ARG A 164 -12.41 -4.93 4.85
N HIS A 165 -12.48 -4.87 6.19
CA HIS A 165 -13.56 -4.17 6.88
C HIS A 165 -13.43 -2.65 6.73
N ALA A 166 -12.21 -2.13 6.89
CA ALA A 166 -11.93 -0.70 6.75
C ALA A 166 -12.23 -0.15 5.35
N LEU A 167 -12.16 -0.98 4.30
CA LEU A 167 -12.51 -0.57 2.93
C LEU A 167 -13.94 -0.03 2.80
N LEU A 168 -14.86 -0.41 3.70
CA LEU A 168 -16.24 0.07 3.67
C LEU A 168 -16.35 1.55 4.06
N ASP A 169 -15.49 2.01 4.96
CA ASP A 169 -15.57 3.33 5.59
C ASP A 169 -14.34 4.21 5.29
N VAL A 170 -13.38 3.72 4.51
CA VAL A 170 -12.18 4.48 4.16
C VAL A 170 -12.55 5.71 3.32
N SER A 171 -11.92 6.83 3.65
CA SER A 171 -12.01 8.09 2.91
C SER A 171 -11.72 7.86 1.43
N ASP A 172 -12.40 8.65 0.59
CA ASP A 172 -12.22 8.54 -0.84
C ASP A 172 -10.81 9.00 -1.30
N GLY A 173 -10.47 8.74 -2.57
CA GLY A 173 -9.20 9.11 -3.16
C GLY A 173 -8.06 8.14 -2.84
N VAL A 174 -6.86 8.70 -2.64
CA VAL A 174 -5.60 7.94 -2.45
C VAL A 174 -5.71 6.86 -1.36
N PRO A 175 -6.28 7.13 -0.17
CA PRO A 175 -6.39 6.10 0.88
C PRO A 175 -7.18 4.88 0.41
N ARG A 176 -8.34 5.07 -0.25
CA ARG A 176 -9.15 3.97 -0.80
C ARG A 176 -8.40 3.17 -1.87
N LEU A 177 -7.65 3.85 -2.74
CA LEU A 177 -6.88 3.18 -3.77
C LEU A 177 -5.71 2.39 -3.18
N GLN A 178 -4.99 2.93 -2.20
CA GLN A 178 -3.92 2.24 -1.46
C GLN A 178 -4.45 0.97 -0.75
N VAL A 179 -5.61 1.06 -0.09
CA VAL A 179 -6.28 -0.10 0.52
C VAL A 179 -6.58 -1.17 -0.54
N THR A 180 -7.10 -0.76 -1.70
CA THR A 180 -7.44 -1.68 -2.79
C THR A 180 -6.20 -2.35 -3.39
N ILE A 181 -5.10 -1.60 -3.57
CA ILE A 181 -3.79 -2.12 -3.98
C ILE A 181 -3.27 -3.16 -2.99
N ALA A 182 -3.27 -2.85 -1.68
CA ALA A 182 -2.82 -3.76 -0.63
C ALA A 182 -3.64 -5.06 -0.58
N LEU A 183 -4.96 -4.98 -0.76
CA LEU A 183 -5.81 -6.17 -0.84
C LEU A 183 -5.57 -7.01 -2.10
N CYS A 184 -5.22 -6.36 -3.22
CA CYS A 184 -4.81 -7.05 -4.44
C CYS A 184 -3.48 -7.80 -4.24
N TYR A 185 -2.48 -7.15 -3.64
CA TYR A 185 -1.24 -7.81 -3.22
C TYR A 185 -1.52 -9.02 -2.33
N ALA A 186 -2.34 -8.87 -1.29
CA ALA A 186 -2.68 -9.96 -0.39
C ALA A 186 -3.33 -11.15 -1.12
N ALA A 187 -4.21 -10.89 -2.10
CA ALA A 187 -4.84 -11.92 -2.91
C ALA A 187 -3.86 -12.65 -3.83
N LEU A 188 -2.84 -11.95 -4.35
CA LEU A 188 -1.83 -12.55 -5.23
C LEU A 188 -0.75 -13.32 -4.45
N CYS A 189 -0.36 -12.82 -3.28
CA CYS A 189 0.80 -13.33 -2.53
C CYS A 189 0.49 -14.57 -1.68
N LEU A 190 -0.76 -14.74 -1.25
CA LEU A 190 -1.18 -15.85 -0.40
C LEU A 190 -1.76 -17.03 -1.20
N ALA A 191 -1.54 -18.23 -0.69
CA ALA A 191 -2.16 -19.45 -1.20
C ALA A 191 -3.69 -19.45 -1.02
N ASN A 192 -4.36 -20.32 -1.79
CA ASN A 192 -5.82 -20.56 -1.69
C ASN A 192 -6.71 -19.32 -1.91
N GLN A 193 -6.17 -18.25 -2.51
CA GLN A 193 -6.91 -17.02 -2.79
C GLN A 193 -7.59 -16.98 -4.16
N ALA A 194 -7.67 -18.09 -4.91
CA ALA A 194 -8.19 -18.10 -6.29
C ALA A 194 -9.57 -17.42 -6.44
N ARG A 195 -10.47 -17.60 -5.45
CA ARG A 195 -11.79 -16.94 -5.42
C ARG A 195 -11.69 -15.43 -5.15
N ASN A 196 -10.69 -15.02 -4.36
CA ASN A 196 -10.48 -13.63 -3.95
C ASN A 196 -9.72 -12.82 -5.00
N ILE A 197 -8.86 -13.44 -5.81
CA ILE A 197 -8.10 -12.77 -6.88
C ILE A 197 -9.05 -12.05 -7.83
N ARG A 198 -10.05 -12.75 -8.41
CA ARG A 198 -11.00 -12.12 -9.34
C ARG A 198 -11.72 -10.91 -8.74
N GLY A 199 -12.17 -11.01 -7.48
CA GLY A 199 -12.83 -9.91 -6.78
C GLY A 199 -11.90 -8.73 -6.49
N ALA A 200 -10.66 -9.00 -6.06
CA ALA A 200 -9.67 -7.97 -5.79
C ALA A 200 -9.21 -7.26 -7.08
N THR A 201 -8.97 -8.03 -8.15
CA THR A 201 -8.61 -7.50 -9.48
C THR A 201 -9.72 -6.63 -10.06
N LYS A 202 -10.99 -7.05 -9.93
CA LYS A 202 -12.15 -6.24 -10.35
C LYS A 202 -12.21 -4.92 -9.60
N ARG A 203 -12.15 -4.95 -8.26
CA ARG A 203 -12.16 -3.73 -7.42
C ARG A 203 -11.01 -2.79 -7.74
N LEU A 204 -9.80 -3.34 -7.92
CA LEU A 204 -8.64 -2.54 -8.35
C LEU A 204 -8.90 -1.85 -9.69
N SER A 205 -9.48 -2.57 -10.65
CA SER A 205 -9.75 -2.04 -11.98
C SER A 205 -10.78 -0.90 -11.93
N GLU A 206 -11.86 -1.09 -11.17
CA GLU A 206 -12.90 -0.08 -10.94
C GLU A 206 -12.34 1.18 -10.25
N GLU A 207 -11.53 1.01 -9.20
CA GLU A 207 -10.91 2.14 -8.48
C GLU A 207 -9.87 2.88 -9.33
N LEU A 208 -9.04 2.18 -10.11
CA LEU A 208 -8.10 2.81 -11.03
C LEU A 208 -8.82 3.60 -12.14
N GLN A 209 -9.89 3.05 -12.70
CA GLN A 209 -10.69 3.74 -13.73
C GLN A 209 -11.38 4.99 -13.18
N ARG A 210 -11.78 4.95 -11.90
CA ARG A 210 -12.42 6.09 -11.23
C ARG A 210 -11.43 7.20 -10.86
N GLN A 211 -10.22 6.82 -10.41
CA GLN A 211 -9.27 7.77 -9.82
C GLN A 211 -8.16 8.24 -10.77
N ILE A 212 -7.87 7.48 -11.85
CA ILE A 212 -6.85 7.83 -12.85
C ILE A 212 -7.52 8.29 -14.13
N LEU A 213 -7.45 9.60 -14.35
CA LEU A 213 -8.09 10.31 -15.45
C LEU A 213 -7.50 9.92 -16.83
N PRO A 214 -8.21 10.18 -17.94
CA PRO A 214 -7.74 9.83 -19.29
C PRO A 214 -6.37 10.38 -19.66
N ASP A 215 -5.95 11.50 -19.08
CA ASP A 215 -4.63 12.12 -19.26
C ASP A 215 -3.56 11.62 -18.27
N GLY A 216 -3.90 10.68 -17.38
CA GLY A 216 -2.99 10.10 -16.39
C GLY A 216 -2.93 10.85 -15.07
N GLY A 217 -3.62 11.99 -14.95
CA GLY A 217 -3.76 12.69 -13.68
C GLY A 217 -4.58 11.91 -12.66
N HIS A 218 -4.26 12.09 -11.38
CA HIS A 218 -5.10 11.61 -10.29
C HIS A 218 -6.25 12.60 -10.02
N VAL A 219 -7.43 12.12 -9.63
CA VAL A 219 -8.62 12.97 -9.35
C VAL A 219 -8.39 14.05 -8.28
N SER A 220 -7.48 13.82 -7.33
CA SER A 220 -7.10 14.84 -6.33
C SER A 220 -6.26 15.97 -6.91
N ARG A 221 -5.80 15.84 -8.15
CA ARG A 221 -4.90 16.77 -8.84
C ARG A 221 -3.58 16.97 -8.08
N ASN A 222 -3.22 16.09 -7.14
CA ASN A 222 -1.96 16.14 -6.40
C ASN A 222 -0.89 15.30 -7.14
N PRO A 223 0.20 15.89 -7.64
CA PRO A 223 1.29 15.15 -8.27
C PRO A 223 1.92 14.08 -7.37
N GLY A 224 1.94 14.30 -6.06
CA GLY A 224 2.43 13.35 -5.06
C GLY A 224 1.66 12.03 -5.05
N ALA A 225 0.35 12.08 -5.34
CA ALA A 225 -0.47 10.87 -5.47
C ALA A 225 0.07 9.94 -6.56
N LEU A 226 0.59 10.48 -7.67
CA LEU A 226 1.17 9.67 -8.75
C LEU A 226 2.40 8.90 -8.27
N ILE A 227 3.29 9.58 -7.53
CA ILE A 227 4.50 8.97 -6.97
C ILE A 227 4.12 7.88 -5.97
N GLU A 228 3.22 8.18 -5.03
CA GLU A 228 2.77 7.24 -4.00
C GLU A 228 2.08 6.00 -4.56
N LEU A 229 1.34 6.15 -5.66
CA LEU A 229 0.61 5.05 -6.29
C LEU A 229 1.53 4.25 -7.22
N LEU A 230 2.31 4.89 -8.09
CA LEU A 230 3.17 4.19 -9.07
C LEU A 230 4.18 3.26 -8.41
N ILE A 231 4.75 3.67 -7.27
CA ILE A 231 5.73 2.88 -6.53
C ILE A 231 5.14 1.56 -6.00
N ASP A 232 3.81 1.49 -5.84
CA ASP A 232 3.08 0.27 -5.46
C ASP A 232 2.41 -0.42 -6.67
N LEU A 233 2.04 0.31 -7.74
CA LEU A 233 1.42 -0.27 -8.94
C LEU A 233 2.42 -1.00 -9.85
N LEU A 234 3.65 -0.47 -9.99
CA LEU A 234 4.69 -1.10 -10.81
C LEU A 234 5.08 -2.50 -10.32
N PRO A 235 5.33 -2.74 -9.01
CA PRO A 235 5.62 -4.08 -8.53
C PRO A 235 4.37 -4.95 -8.47
N LEU A 236 3.17 -4.36 -8.35
CA LEU A 236 1.93 -5.11 -8.44
C LEU A 236 1.76 -5.73 -9.84
N ARG A 237 2.06 -4.98 -10.91
CA ARG A 237 2.12 -5.49 -12.29
C ARG A 237 3.06 -6.70 -12.40
N GLN A 238 4.25 -6.60 -11.81
CA GLN A 238 5.22 -7.72 -11.78
C GLN A 238 4.71 -8.92 -10.97
N THR A 239 3.98 -8.66 -9.89
CA THR A 239 3.41 -9.70 -9.01
C THR A 239 2.34 -10.51 -9.72
N PHE A 240 1.52 -9.88 -10.58
CA PHE A 240 0.60 -10.59 -11.48
C PHE A 240 1.36 -11.54 -12.41
N ALA A 241 2.39 -11.02 -13.10
CA ALA A 241 3.21 -11.81 -14.03
C ALA A 241 3.88 -13.00 -13.33
N ALA A 242 4.46 -12.80 -12.14
CA ALA A 242 5.10 -13.85 -11.37
C ALA A 242 4.11 -14.89 -10.79
N ARG A 243 2.80 -14.59 -10.78
CA ARG A 243 1.73 -15.56 -10.50
C ARG A 243 1.20 -16.25 -11.77
N ASN A 244 1.78 -15.98 -12.94
CA ASN A 244 1.29 -16.41 -14.25
C ASN A 244 -0.16 -15.97 -14.51
N ILE A 245 -0.52 -14.77 -14.04
CA ILE A 245 -1.83 -14.17 -14.26
C ILE A 245 -1.61 -12.89 -15.06
N ALA A 246 -2.35 -12.72 -16.15
CA ALA A 246 -2.31 -11.48 -16.92
C ALA A 246 -2.74 -10.29 -16.03
N PRO A 247 -1.94 -9.22 -15.93
CA PRO A 247 -2.38 -7.99 -15.26
C PRO A 247 -3.66 -7.44 -15.91
N PRO A 248 -4.60 -6.88 -15.14
CA PRO A 248 -5.81 -6.31 -15.73
C PRO A 248 -5.45 -5.11 -16.62
N PRO A 249 -6.14 -4.90 -17.77
CA PRO A 249 -5.87 -3.77 -18.66
C PRO A 249 -5.95 -2.41 -17.95
N ALA A 250 -6.85 -2.25 -16.97
CA ALA A 250 -6.95 -1.03 -16.17
C ALA A 250 -5.65 -0.68 -15.42
N LEU A 251 -4.89 -1.68 -14.95
CA LEU A 251 -3.60 -1.48 -14.29
C LEU A 251 -2.53 -1.04 -15.29
N LEU A 252 -2.45 -1.71 -16.45
CA LEU A 252 -1.50 -1.36 -17.50
C LEU A 252 -1.76 0.06 -18.01
N ASN A 253 -3.01 0.35 -18.39
CA ASN A 253 -3.42 1.66 -18.88
C ASN A 253 -3.23 2.76 -17.83
N ALA A 254 -3.40 2.47 -16.53
CA ALA A 254 -3.12 3.44 -15.48
C ALA A 254 -1.62 3.78 -15.45
N ILE A 255 -0.73 2.78 -15.40
CA ILE A 255 0.72 2.99 -15.41
C ILE A 255 1.16 3.75 -16.66
N ASP A 256 0.70 3.34 -17.85
CA ASP A 256 1.09 3.92 -19.13
C ASP A 256 0.68 5.40 -19.27
N ARG A 257 -0.41 5.82 -18.61
CA ARG A 257 -0.86 7.23 -18.59
C ARG A 257 -0.20 8.03 -17.47
N MET A 258 -0.04 7.43 -16.29
CA MET A 258 0.54 8.11 -15.12
C MET A 258 2.01 8.46 -15.33
N MET A 259 2.77 7.69 -16.12
CA MET A 259 4.19 7.96 -16.33
C MET A 259 4.47 9.25 -17.15
N PRO A 260 3.83 9.46 -18.31
CA PRO A 260 3.84 10.75 -18.99
C PRO A 260 3.34 11.90 -18.12
N MET A 261 2.31 11.66 -17.29
CA MET A 261 1.82 12.70 -16.37
C MET A 261 2.84 13.07 -15.29
N LEU A 262 3.63 12.11 -14.80
CA LEU A 262 4.72 12.41 -13.88
C LEU A 262 5.81 13.27 -14.55
N ARG A 263 6.11 13.03 -15.84
CA ARG A 263 7.02 13.89 -16.62
C ARG A 263 6.44 15.27 -16.85
N PHE A 264 5.13 15.39 -17.06
CA PHE A 264 4.45 16.67 -17.22
C PHE A 264 4.69 17.60 -16.04
N PHE A 265 4.59 17.08 -14.81
CA PHE A 265 4.82 17.86 -13.58
C PHE A 265 6.30 18.14 -13.27
N ARG A 266 7.24 17.54 -14.00
CA ARG A 266 8.67 17.70 -13.76
C ARG A 266 9.18 19.02 -14.33
N HIS A 267 9.83 19.80 -13.48
CA HIS A 267 10.55 21.01 -13.84
C HIS A 267 11.91 20.68 -14.49
N GLY A 268 12.56 21.69 -15.08
CA GLY A 268 13.86 21.52 -15.73
C GLY A 268 15.00 21.14 -14.78
N ASP A 269 14.89 21.49 -13.50
CA ASP A 269 15.79 21.08 -12.42
C ASP A 269 15.51 19.66 -11.89
N GLY A 270 14.45 19.03 -12.37
CA GLY A 270 14.02 17.71 -11.97
C GLY A 270 13.07 17.65 -10.78
N ALA A 271 12.75 18.78 -10.14
CA ALA A 271 11.72 18.85 -9.10
C ALA A 271 10.31 18.67 -9.70
N ILE A 272 9.34 18.29 -8.87
CA ILE A 272 7.94 18.14 -9.23
C ILE A 272 7.16 19.37 -8.78
N ALA A 273 6.22 19.83 -9.60
CA ALA A 273 5.33 20.94 -9.28
C ALA A 273 4.53 20.67 -8.00
N LEU A 274 4.43 21.68 -7.13
CA LEU A 274 3.90 21.56 -5.77
C LEU A 274 2.40 21.89 -5.67
N PHE A 275 1.57 21.20 -6.46
CA PHE A 275 0.12 21.43 -6.47
C PHE A 275 -0.65 20.58 -5.46
N ASN A 276 -1.77 21.11 -4.95
CA ASN A 276 -2.86 20.38 -4.27
C ASN A 276 -2.38 19.39 -3.18
N GLY A 277 -1.50 19.84 -2.28
CA GLY A 277 -0.99 19.04 -1.16
C GLY A 277 0.29 18.26 -1.45
N MET A 278 0.93 18.48 -2.60
CA MET A 278 2.28 17.99 -2.86
C MET A 278 3.30 18.70 -1.96
N SER A 279 4.20 17.94 -1.35
CA SER A 279 5.33 18.43 -0.55
C SER A 279 6.64 18.39 -1.35
N ALA A 280 7.78 18.57 -0.68
CA ALA A 280 9.10 18.43 -1.31
C ALA A 280 9.21 17.14 -2.15
N THR A 281 9.88 17.26 -3.30
CA THR A 281 10.03 16.13 -4.24
C THR A 281 10.88 15.03 -3.61
N PRO A 282 10.38 13.78 -3.53
CA PRO A 282 11.20 12.65 -3.09
C PRO A 282 12.11 12.20 -4.25
N SER A 283 13.21 12.91 -4.45
CA SER A 283 14.07 12.79 -5.64
C SER A 283 14.58 11.37 -5.89
N ASP A 284 14.85 10.61 -4.83
CA ASP A 284 15.29 9.22 -4.87
C ASP A 284 14.19 8.28 -5.39
N LEU A 285 12.97 8.42 -4.88
CA LEU A 285 11.81 7.66 -5.36
C LEU A 285 11.45 8.05 -6.78
N LEU A 286 11.49 9.35 -7.11
CA LEU A 286 11.23 9.84 -8.45
C LEU A 286 12.23 9.27 -9.46
N ALA A 287 13.53 9.27 -9.13
CA ALA A 287 14.56 8.68 -9.98
C ALA A 287 14.31 7.18 -10.19
N THR A 288 13.90 6.46 -9.14
CA THR A 288 13.54 5.05 -9.24
C THR A 288 12.35 4.84 -10.17
N LEU A 289 11.29 5.63 -10.05
CA LEU A 289 10.12 5.54 -10.93
C LEU A 289 10.46 5.85 -12.39
N LEU A 290 11.26 6.88 -12.65
CA LEU A 290 11.66 7.27 -14.01
C LEU A 290 12.55 6.21 -14.68
N ALA A 291 13.24 5.36 -13.92
CA ALA A 291 13.97 4.23 -14.48
C ALA A 291 13.06 3.12 -15.04
N TYR A 292 11.76 3.12 -14.69
CA TYR A 292 10.74 2.22 -15.25
C TYR A 292 9.97 2.81 -16.43
N ASP A 293 10.28 4.06 -16.79
CA ASP A 293 9.63 4.74 -17.89
C ASP A 293 10.33 4.42 -19.20
N ASP A 294 9.83 3.40 -19.88
CA ASP A 294 10.31 2.99 -21.21
C ASP A 294 9.99 4.04 -22.29
N SER A 295 9.13 5.02 -21.98
CA SER A 295 8.62 6.03 -22.91
C SER A 295 9.34 7.38 -22.73
N HIS A 296 10.36 7.65 -23.53
CA HIS A 296 11.05 8.96 -23.53
C HIS A 296 10.28 10.07 -24.29
N GLY A 297 8.94 10.02 -24.27
CA GLY A 297 8.09 10.97 -24.98
C GLY A 297 8.06 12.34 -24.32
N THR A 298 8.01 13.39 -25.14
CA THR A 298 7.90 14.79 -24.71
C THR A 298 6.58 15.01 -23.95
N PRO A 299 6.59 15.73 -22.81
CA PRO A 299 5.35 16.10 -22.12
C PRO A 299 4.42 16.91 -23.03
N MET A 300 3.12 16.65 -22.95
CA MET A 300 2.14 17.42 -23.73
C MET A 300 1.93 18.81 -23.10
N ALA A 301 1.49 19.78 -23.90
CA ALA A 301 1.23 21.14 -23.45
C ALA A 301 -0.05 21.29 -22.61
N SER A 302 -1.03 20.39 -22.75
CA SER A 302 -2.34 20.51 -22.10
C SER A 302 -2.83 19.15 -21.59
N MET A 303 -3.31 19.13 -20.36
CA MET A 303 -3.88 17.98 -19.65
C MET A 303 -5.36 18.30 -19.33
N PRO A 304 -6.29 18.10 -20.28
CA PRO A 304 -7.64 18.63 -20.19
C PRO A 304 -8.51 17.96 -19.12
N HIS A 305 -8.21 16.73 -18.71
CA HIS A 305 -9.03 16.02 -17.73
C HIS A 305 -8.65 16.37 -16.30
N SER A 306 -7.36 16.54 -16.05
CA SER A 306 -6.80 16.95 -14.76
C SER A 306 -6.65 18.46 -14.62
N GLY A 307 -6.91 19.23 -15.69
CA GLY A 307 -6.99 20.69 -15.67
C GLY A 307 -5.64 21.39 -15.59
N TYR A 308 -4.58 20.83 -16.17
CA TYR A 308 -3.25 21.44 -16.15
C TYR A 308 -2.80 21.92 -17.53
N GLN A 309 -2.05 23.03 -17.55
CA GLN A 309 -1.39 23.57 -18.73
C GLN A 309 0.12 23.63 -18.49
N ARG A 310 0.91 23.37 -19.53
CA ARG A 310 2.37 23.44 -19.52
C ARG A 310 2.84 24.28 -20.70
N ILE A 311 3.64 25.29 -20.40
CA ILE A 311 4.28 26.16 -21.37
C ILE A 311 5.79 25.98 -21.24
N ASP A 312 6.41 25.47 -22.30
CA ASP A 312 7.85 25.25 -22.38
C ASP A 312 8.46 26.21 -23.40
N ALA A 313 9.36 27.07 -22.95
CA ALA A 313 10.04 28.10 -23.74
C ALA A 313 11.57 28.00 -23.54
N GLY A 314 12.12 26.78 -23.63
CA GLY A 314 13.55 26.52 -23.52
C GLY A 314 14.03 26.54 -22.07
N SER A 315 14.65 27.64 -21.63
CA SER A 315 15.11 27.77 -20.24
C SER A 315 13.99 28.11 -19.26
N THR A 316 12.80 28.48 -19.77
CA THR A 316 11.65 28.85 -18.96
C THR A 316 10.55 27.81 -19.11
N LEU A 317 10.03 27.34 -17.97
CA LEU A 317 8.94 26.39 -17.91
C LEU A 317 7.90 26.87 -16.90
N VAL A 318 6.65 26.95 -17.35
CA VAL A 318 5.50 27.29 -16.50
C VAL A 318 4.50 26.14 -16.54
N ILE A 319 4.08 25.68 -15.38
CA ILE A 319 2.98 24.73 -15.21
C ILE A 319 1.88 25.45 -14.45
N VAL A 320 0.65 25.39 -14.97
CA VAL A 320 -0.50 26.12 -14.44
C VAL A 320 -1.61 25.12 -14.10
N ASP A 321 -2.09 25.18 -12.86
CA ASP A 321 -3.39 24.61 -12.48
C ASP A 321 -4.48 25.54 -13.05
N ALA A 322 -5.15 25.10 -14.11
CA ALA A 322 -6.19 25.84 -14.83
C ALA A 322 -7.56 25.14 -14.74
N GLY A 323 -7.71 24.19 -13.81
CA GLY A 323 -8.94 23.43 -13.61
C GLY A 323 -9.83 24.06 -12.55
N SER A 324 -11.12 23.69 -12.55
CA SER A 324 -12.00 23.97 -11.43
C SER A 324 -11.44 23.37 -10.12
N PRO A 325 -11.75 23.95 -8.95
CA PRO A 325 -11.32 23.39 -7.67
C PRO A 325 -11.66 21.89 -7.58
N PRO A 326 -10.69 21.02 -7.20
CA PRO A 326 -10.97 19.60 -7.03
C PRO A 326 -11.97 19.36 -5.89
N PRO A 327 -12.68 18.22 -5.89
CA PRO A 327 -13.47 17.79 -4.73
C PRO A 327 -12.61 17.77 -3.45
N PRO A 328 -13.20 18.10 -2.28
CA PRO A 328 -12.49 18.15 -1.00
C PRO A 328 -11.95 16.79 -0.53
#